data_AF-A0A4Y8AHA8-F1
#
_entry.id   AF-A0A4Y8AHA8-F1
#
_cell.length_a   1.000
_cell.length_b   1.000
_cell.length_c   1.000
_cell.angle_alpha   90.00
_cell.angle_beta   90.00
_cell.angle_gamma   90.00
#
_symmetry.space_group_name_H-M   'P 1'
#
loop_
_entity.id
_entity.type
_entity.pdbx_description
1 polymer ?
#
loop_
_entity_poly.entity_id
_entity_poly.type
_entity_poly.pdbx_seq_one_letter_code
_entity_poly.pdbx_strand_id
1 'polypeptide(L)'
;MKTDLYTKIILTIIAVALTLNLVKSTITPAMADTKKYVTLPVNADGSINVNITKMLETMDVNIKNVDRSAFYYVTPIPVKVSQ
;
A
#
# COMPACT_ATOMS: atom_id res chain seq x y z
N MET A 1 3.02 57.13 -17.58
CA MET A 1 1.92 56.58 -16.74
C MET A 1 1.21 55.39 -17.37
N LYS A 2 1.05 55.31 -18.69
CA LYS A 2 0.36 54.18 -19.36
C LYS A 2 1.07 52.83 -19.15
N THR A 3 2.40 52.81 -19.22
CA THR A 3 3.22 51.60 -19.03
C THR A 3 3.04 50.93 -17.67
N ASP A 4 2.89 51.74 -16.61
CA ASP A 4 2.68 51.25 -15.24
C ASP A 4 1.33 50.53 -15.09
N LEU A 5 0.30 51.05 -15.76
CA LEU A 5 -1.02 50.44 -15.80
C LEU A 5 -1.02 49.10 -16.55
N TYR A 6 -0.35 49.03 -17.71
CA TYR A 6 -0.22 47.79 -18.47
C TYR A 6 0.51 46.70 -17.67
N THR A 7 1.63 47.04 -17.04
CA THR A 7 2.38 46.08 -16.21
C THR A 7 1.56 45.64 -15.00
N LYS A 8 0.86 46.54 -14.33
CA LYS A 8 -0.02 46.20 -13.19
C LYS A 8 -1.15 45.25 -13.60
N ILE A 9 -1.77 45.46 -14.77
CA ILE A 9 -2.83 44.58 -15.27
C ILE A 9 -2.26 43.18 -15.57
N ILE A 10 -1.14 43.10 -16.29
CA ILE A 10 -0.49 41.82 -16.62
C ILE A 10 -0.10 41.07 -15.33
N LEU A 11 0.48 41.77 -14.35
CA LEU A 11 0.90 41.19 -13.07
C LEU A 11 -0.30 40.64 -12.27
N THR A 12 -1.44 41.34 -12.32
CA THR A 12 -2.68 40.89 -11.67
C THR A 12 -3.21 39.60 -12.31
N ILE A 13 -3.19 39.51 -13.65
CA ILE A 13 -3.64 38.32 -14.39
C ILE A 13 -2.76 37.11 -14.05
N ILE A 14 -1.43 37.28 -14.04
CA ILE A 14 -0.48 36.21 -13.71
C ILE A 14 -0.67 35.75 -12.27
N ALA A 15 -0.86 36.67 -11.32
CA ALA A 15 -1.11 36.34 -9.92
C ALA A 15 -2.40 35.52 -9.73
N VAL A 16 -3.49 35.89 -10.43
CA VAL A 16 -4.75 35.12 -10.38
C VAL A 16 -4.56 33.73 -10.97
N ALA A 17 -3.89 33.60 -12.13
CA ALA A 17 -3.62 32.31 -12.75
C ALA A 17 -2.78 31.39 -11.85
N LEU A 18 -1.73 31.91 -11.22
CA LEU A 18 -0.89 31.17 -10.27
C LEU A 18 -1.67 30.74 -9.02
N THR A 19 -2.54 31.62 -8.49
CA THR A 19 -3.37 31.32 -7.32
C THR A 19 -4.36 30.20 -7.62
N LEU A 20 -5.01 30.21 -8.78
CA LEU A 20 -5.92 29.13 -9.20
C LEU A 20 -5.20 27.81 -9.40
N ASN A 21 -3.98 27.83 -9.95
CA ASN A 21 -3.16 26.62 -10.11
C ASN A 21 -2.70 26.04 -8.76
N LEU A 22 -2.36 26.91 -7.80
CA LEU A 22 -2.02 26.52 -6.45
C LEU A 22 -3.21 25.84 -5.76
N VAL A 23 -4.40 26.44 -5.82
CA VAL A 23 -5.62 25.87 -5.23
C VAL A 23 -5.93 24.50 -5.82
N LYS A 24 -5.79 24.31 -7.14
CA LYS A 24 -5.95 22.99 -7.78
C LYS A 24 -4.94 21.95 -7.29
N SER A 25 -3.71 22.37 -7.01
CA SER A 25 -2.63 21.47 -6.58
C SER A 25 -2.67 21.16 -5.08
N THR A 26 -3.30 22.01 -4.25
CA THR A 26 -3.45 21.77 -2.81
C THR A 26 -4.52 20.73 -2.47
N ILE A 27 -5.36 20.34 -3.45
CA ILE A 27 -6.34 19.26 -3.30
C ILE A 27 -5.70 17.92 -3.70
N THR A 28 -4.50 17.62 -3.19
CA THR A 28 -4.08 16.21 -3.15
C THR A 28 -4.97 15.54 -2.10
N PRO A 29 -5.89 14.63 -2.47
CA PRO A 29 -6.57 13.84 -1.46
C PRO A 29 -5.48 13.13 -0.67
N ALA A 30 -5.54 13.20 0.66
CA ALA A 30 -4.71 12.35 1.49
C ALA A 30 -5.09 10.92 1.12
N MET A 31 -4.25 10.27 0.31
CA MET A 31 -4.39 8.85 0.04
C MET A 31 -4.01 8.16 1.33
N ALA A 32 -4.99 8.01 2.22
CA ALA A 32 -4.86 7.15 3.37
C ALA A 32 -4.52 5.76 2.81
N ASP A 33 -3.30 5.31 3.10
CA ASP A 33 -2.84 3.98 2.71
C ASP A 33 -3.86 2.96 3.24
N THR A 34 -4.66 2.38 2.35
CA THR A 34 -5.76 1.46 2.71
C THR A 34 -5.24 0.13 3.29
N LYS A 35 -3.92 0.01 3.45
CA LYS A 35 -3.28 -1.14 4.06
C LYS A 35 -3.61 -1.17 5.55
N LYS A 36 -4.34 -2.22 5.92
CA LYS A 36 -4.57 -2.56 7.33
C LYS A 36 -3.32 -3.25 7.86
N TYR A 37 -2.58 -2.53 8.69
CA TYR A 37 -1.49 -3.12 9.48
C TYR A 37 -2.04 -3.65 10.79
N VAL A 38 -1.53 -4.79 11.23
CA VAL A 38 -1.79 -5.37 12.55
C VAL A 38 -0.46 -5.66 13.20
N THR A 39 -0.35 -5.35 14.49
CA THR A 39 0.81 -5.73 15.30
C THR A 39 0.63 -7.16 15.77
N LEU A 40 1.50 -8.07 15.35
CA LEU A 40 1.53 -9.44 15.84
C LEU A 40 2.71 -9.64 16.80
N PRO A 41 2.52 -10.37 17.91
CA PRO A 41 3.64 -10.78 18.75
C PRO A 41 4.56 -11.71 17.94
N VAL A 42 5.87 -11.44 18.00
CA VAL A 42 6.91 -12.26 17.39
C VAL A 42 7.63 -13.08 18.46
N ASN A 43 8.11 -14.26 18.08
CA ASN A 43 8.97 -15.07 18.93
C ASN A 43 10.33 -14.37 19.14
N ALA A 44 11.10 -14.80 20.15
CA ALA A 44 12.39 -14.19 20.47
C ALA A 44 13.44 -14.32 19.33
N ASP A 45 13.28 -15.32 18.47
CA ASP A 45 14.09 -15.54 17.27
C ASP A 45 13.58 -14.76 16.03
N GLY A 46 12.52 -13.96 16.19
CA GLY A 46 11.89 -13.19 15.11
C GLY A 46 10.89 -13.98 14.25
N SER A 47 10.62 -15.25 14.58
CA SER A 47 9.63 -16.06 13.85
C SER A 47 8.19 -15.73 14.26
N ILE A 48 7.22 -16.11 13.42
CA ILE A 48 5.78 -15.94 13.67
C ILE A 48 5.09 -17.31 13.55
N ASN A 49 4.40 -17.72 14.61
CA ASN A 49 3.54 -18.90 14.58
C ASN A 49 2.15 -18.50 14.08
N VAL A 50 1.75 -19.02 12.93
CA VAL A 50 0.43 -18.80 12.33
C VAL A 50 -0.39 -20.08 12.33
N ASN A 51 -1.67 -19.97 12.71
CA ASN A 51 -2.65 -21.05 12.55
C ASN A 51 -3.71 -20.61 11.53
N ILE A 52 -3.80 -21.32 10.42
CA ILE A 52 -4.71 -21.00 9.32
C ILE A 52 -5.95 -21.88 9.48
N THR A 53 -7.04 -21.30 9.97
CA THR A 53 -8.25 -22.05 10.34
C THR A 53 -9.25 -22.19 9.20
N LYS A 54 -9.24 -21.26 8.23
CA LYS A 54 -10.15 -21.27 7.07
C LYS A 54 -9.42 -20.74 5.83
N MET A 55 -9.51 -21.48 4.74
CA MET A 55 -9.07 -21.06 3.41
C MET A 55 -10.26 -21.22 2.47
N LEU A 56 -10.63 -20.14 1.79
CA LEU A 56 -11.72 -20.16 0.80
C LEU A 56 -11.24 -20.71 -0.55
N GLU A 57 -9.94 -20.62 -0.83
CA GLU A 57 -9.31 -21.02 -2.08
C GLU A 57 -7.97 -21.72 -1.82
N THR A 58 -7.44 -22.39 -2.84
CA THR A 58 -6.15 -23.10 -2.79
C THR A 58 -5.00 -22.13 -2.58
N MET A 59 -4.15 -22.38 -1.60
CA MET A 59 -2.97 -21.56 -1.33
C MET A 59 -1.87 -21.82 -2.37
N ASP A 60 -1.37 -20.77 -3.00
CA ASP A 60 -0.17 -20.84 -3.85
C ASP A 60 1.09 -20.67 -2.98
N VAL A 61 1.99 -21.65 -3.03
CA VAL A 61 3.17 -21.70 -2.16
C VAL A 61 4.44 -22.06 -2.95
N ASN A 62 5.55 -21.43 -2.57
CA ASN A 62 6.89 -21.80 -3.03
C ASN A 62 7.59 -22.60 -1.92
N ILE A 63 7.59 -23.91 -2.07
CA ILE A 63 8.11 -24.83 -1.07
C ILE A 63 9.60 -25.07 -1.30
N LYS A 64 10.45 -24.66 -0.34
CA LYS A 64 11.91 -24.89 -0.41
C LYS A 64 12.35 -26.22 0.20
N ASN A 65 11.72 -26.64 1.29
CA ASN A 65 11.99 -27.90 1.95
C ASN A 65 10.75 -28.35 2.73
N VAL A 66 10.53 -29.67 2.78
CA VAL A 66 9.44 -30.27 3.53
C VAL A 66 9.96 -31.49 4.26
N ASP A 67 9.79 -31.50 5.57
CA ASP A 67 9.96 -32.71 6.35
C ASP A 67 8.74 -33.61 6.14
N ARG A 68 8.97 -34.80 5.56
CA ARG A 68 7.91 -35.81 5.38
C ARG A 68 7.24 -36.20 6.69
N SER A 69 7.97 -36.14 7.81
CA SER A 69 7.45 -36.51 9.12
C SER A 69 6.49 -35.48 9.72
N ALA A 70 6.47 -34.25 9.19
CA ALA A 70 5.59 -33.19 9.68
C ALA A 70 4.08 -33.45 9.42
N PHE A 71 3.73 -34.42 8.56
CA PHE A 71 2.33 -34.67 8.18
C PHE A 71 1.68 -35.90 8.80
N TYR A 72 2.39 -36.66 9.66
CA TYR A 72 1.87 -37.94 10.15
C TYR A 72 0.57 -37.81 10.99
N TYR A 73 0.37 -36.68 11.66
CA TYR A 73 -0.76 -36.49 12.58
C TYR A 73 -1.59 -35.24 12.29
N VAL A 74 -1.45 -34.65 11.10
CA VAL A 74 -2.16 -33.43 10.72
C VAL A 74 -2.94 -33.65 9.43
N THR A 75 -4.13 -33.06 9.37
CA THR A 75 -4.91 -33.03 8.13
C THR A 75 -4.19 -32.14 7.11
N PRO A 76 -3.88 -32.64 5.91
CA PRO A 76 -3.17 -31.86 4.91
C PRO A 76 -4.02 -30.68 4.42
N ILE A 77 -3.36 -29.53 4.23
CA ILE A 77 -3.96 -28.35 3.62
C ILE A 77 -3.76 -28.44 2.09
N PRO A 78 -4.82 -28.28 1.28
CA PRO A 78 -4.66 -28.28 -0.18
C PRO A 78 -3.86 -27.05 -0.62
N VAL A 79 -2.73 -27.31 -1.27
CA VAL A 79 -1.84 -26.26 -1.80
C VAL A 79 -1.57 -26.49 -3.29
N LYS A 80 -1.40 -25.38 -4.03
CA LYS A 80 -0.93 -25.38 -5.41
C LYS A 80 0.56 -25.11 -5.39
N VAL A 81 1.32 -25.95 -6.10
CA VAL A 81 2.77 -25.78 -6.24
C VAL A 81 3.04 -25.17 -7.61
N SER A 82 3.71 -24.02 -7.63
CA SER A 82 4.27 -23.43 -8.83
C SER A 82 5.72 -23.89 -8.98
N GLN A 83 6.03 -24.67 -10.02
CA GLN A 83 7.38 -25.13 -10.34
C GLN A 83 8.10 -24.13 -11.24
#